data_AF-A0A1F9I993-F1
#
_entry.id   AF-A0A1F9I993-F1
#
_cell.length_a   1.000
_cell.length_b   1.000
_cell.length_c   1.000
_cell.angle_alpha   90.00
_cell.angle_beta   90.00
_cell.angle_gamma   90.00
#
_symmetry.space_group_name_H-M   'P 1'
#
loop_
_entity.id
_entity.type
_entity.pdbx_description
1 polymer ?
#
loop_
_entity_poly.entity_id
_entity_poly.type
_entity_poly.pdbx_seq_one_letter_code
_entity_poly.pdbx_strand_id
1 'polypeptide(L)'
;MRFEINRKIEPQQSDGNARWWESYLVRYAIGTIVGALCVYALLDAIGDSVMAKVLMMPSVSQQQLQVLANACKDANANACVAQLQLYQDLYGFNLPQLILLGIYGLGFCYVASSPGLVVHAVRRQLVSSGDKESSRSTWCTCIKFVACFTMAIILITLSALICAGTDAAAWVVLMAALIFIVWQIALLCREYYQGDELLAFYEQLHRARKYPKIDLDSYRHLREHGNAFFIVILELMFFAFAMSMLKVFGCHPYWPALLALWVVPGAMVYFLGHRIEALLREKYG
;
A
#
# COMPACT_ATOMS: atom_id res chain seq x y z
N MET A 1 14.25 -9.09 -47.31
CA MET A 1 15.25 -9.91 -46.59
C MET A 1 14.52 -10.59 -45.43
N ARG A 2 14.13 -11.86 -45.59
CA ARG A 2 13.35 -12.64 -44.62
C ARG A 2 14.34 -13.31 -43.67
N PHE A 3 14.40 -12.89 -42.41
CA PHE A 3 15.17 -13.61 -41.41
C PHE A 3 14.39 -14.86 -41.00
N GLU A 4 14.77 -16.01 -41.55
CA GLU A 4 14.32 -17.32 -41.08
C GLU A 4 15.08 -17.67 -39.80
N ILE A 5 14.44 -17.48 -38.65
CA ILE A 5 14.96 -17.97 -37.37
C ILE A 5 14.58 -19.45 -37.27
N ASN A 6 15.46 -20.30 -37.81
CA ASN A 6 15.36 -21.74 -37.71
C ASN A 6 16.12 -22.24 -36.45
N ARG A 7 15.69 -21.81 -35.26
CA ARG A 7 16.14 -22.44 -34.00
C ARG A 7 15.20 -23.58 -33.66
N LYS A 8 15.75 -24.80 -33.60
CA LYS A 8 15.13 -25.94 -32.92
C LYS A 8 14.72 -25.49 -31.52
N ILE A 9 13.44 -25.63 -31.22
CA ILE A 9 12.86 -25.36 -29.92
C ILE A 9 13.17 -26.58 -29.06
N GLU A 10 14.26 -26.50 -28.30
CA GLU A 10 14.40 -27.36 -27.13
C GLU A 10 13.42 -26.84 -26.08
N PRO A 11 12.58 -27.69 -25.46
CA PRO A 11 11.75 -27.25 -24.36
C PRO A 11 12.70 -26.79 -23.26
N GLN A 12 12.68 -25.49 -22.95
CA GLN A 12 13.27 -25.01 -21.71
C GLN A 12 12.58 -25.78 -20.59
N GLN A 13 13.33 -26.66 -19.93
CA GLN A 13 12.99 -27.09 -18.59
C GLN A 13 12.84 -25.81 -17.79
N SER A 14 11.61 -25.48 -17.41
CA SER A 14 11.38 -24.48 -16.40
C SER A 14 12.15 -24.95 -15.17
N ASP A 15 13.21 -24.25 -14.81
CA ASP A 15 13.82 -24.42 -13.49
C ASP A 15 12.71 -24.17 -12.48
N GLY A 16 12.11 -25.26 -11.98
CA GLY A 16 10.98 -25.28 -11.05
C GLY A 16 11.35 -24.74 -9.66
N ASN A 17 12.44 -23.98 -9.58
CA ASN A 17 13.07 -23.45 -8.39
C ASN A 17 13.28 -21.93 -8.47
N ALA A 18 12.59 -21.22 -9.38
CA ALA A 18 12.32 -19.80 -9.16
C ALA A 18 11.49 -19.69 -7.88
N ARG A 19 12.19 -19.49 -6.76
CA ARG A 19 11.68 -19.47 -5.40
C ARG A 19 10.60 -18.41 -5.33
N TRP A 20 9.35 -18.84 -5.48
CA TRP A 20 8.18 -17.97 -5.43
C TRP A 20 8.21 -17.06 -4.20
N TRP A 21 8.79 -17.54 -3.10
CA TRP A 21 8.96 -16.77 -1.88
C TRP A 21 9.95 -15.60 -2.00
N GLU A 22 10.96 -15.64 -2.88
CA GLU A 22 11.87 -14.49 -3.11
C GLU A 22 11.11 -13.33 -3.76
N SER A 23 10.25 -13.63 -4.74
CA SER A 23 9.32 -12.65 -5.33
C SER A 23 8.33 -12.07 -4.32
N TYR A 24 7.89 -12.86 -3.32
CA TYR A 24 6.98 -12.38 -2.28
C TYR A 24 7.74 -11.59 -1.20
N LEU A 25 8.89 -12.07 -0.76
CA LEU A 25 9.75 -11.42 0.23
C LEU A 25 10.14 -10.03 -0.26
N VAL A 26 10.60 -9.87 -1.51
CA VAL A 26 10.98 -8.56 -2.06
C VAL A 26 9.79 -7.60 -2.14
N ARG A 27 8.59 -8.09 -2.49
CA ARG A 27 7.38 -7.25 -2.59
C ARG A 27 6.93 -6.71 -1.24
N TYR A 28 6.98 -7.54 -0.20
CA TYR A 28 6.44 -7.19 1.10
C TYR A 28 7.50 -6.73 2.10
N ALA A 29 8.79 -6.99 1.90
CA ALA A 29 9.83 -6.55 2.82
C ALA A 29 9.96 -5.03 2.85
N ILE A 30 10.08 -4.39 1.68
CA ILE A 30 10.17 -2.91 1.59
C ILE A 30 8.90 -2.28 2.15
N GLY A 31 7.73 -2.81 1.77
CA GLY A 31 6.45 -2.35 2.32
C GLY A 31 6.37 -2.52 3.84
N THR A 32 6.76 -3.69 4.37
CA THR A 32 6.76 -3.92 5.83
C THR A 32 7.61 -2.91 6.59
N ILE A 33 8.78 -2.55 6.06
CA ILE A 33 9.65 -1.53 6.66
C ILE A 33 8.98 -0.15 6.61
N VAL A 34 8.45 0.24 5.46
CA VAL A 34 7.77 1.55 5.31
C VAL A 34 6.51 1.60 6.18
N GLY A 35 5.66 0.59 6.13
CA GLY A 35 4.49 0.43 6.97
C GLY A 35 4.83 0.46 8.47
N ALA A 36 5.93 -0.15 8.89
CA ALA A 36 6.40 -0.08 10.28
C ALA A 36 6.75 1.36 10.69
N LEU A 37 7.42 2.12 9.82
CA LEU A 37 7.71 3.53 10.06
C LEU A 37 6.42 4.38 10.11
N CYS A 38 5.46 4.12 9.21
CA CYS A 38 4.16 4.77 9.23
C CYS A 38 3.38 4.49 10.52
N VAL A 39 3.38 3.23 10.98
CA VAL A 39 2.74 2.84 12.25
C VAL A 39 3.43 3.54 13.41
N TYR A 40 4.77 3.54 13.46
CA TYR A 40 5.52 4.23 14.50
C TYR A 40 5.14 5.71 14.58
N ALA A 41 5.16 6.42 13.44
CA ALA A 41 4.80 7.83 13.37
C ALA A 41 3.33 8.10 13.77
N LEU A 42 2.41 7.20 13.43
CA LEU A 42 1.01 7.28 13.89
C LEU A 42 0.89 7.11 15.41
N LEU A 43 1.60 6.15 15.99
CA LEU A 43 1.59 5.91 17.44
C LEU A 43 2.19 7.08 18.21
N ASP A 44 3.30 7.63 17.72
CA ASP A 44 3.94 8.84 18.25
C ASP A 44 2.98 10.04 18.22
N ALA A 45 2.28 10.24 17.09
CA ALA A 45 1.29 11.30 16.95
C ALA A 45 0.06 11.15 17.86
N ILE A 46 -0.32 9.93 18.23
CA ILE A 46 -1.39 9.67 19.22
C ILE A 46 -0.89 9.96 20.65
N GLY A 47 0.40 9.72 20.91
CA GLY A 47 1.10 10.06 22.14
C GLY A 47 1.76 8.88 22.85
N ASP A 48 2.79 9.20 23.64
CA ASP A 48 3.68 8.23 24.31
C ASP A 48 2.97 7.14 25.11
N SER A 49 1.84 7.47 25.74
CA SER A 49 1.08 6.51 26.55
C SER A 49 0.44 5.38 25.71
N VAL A 50 0.10 5.66 24.45
CA VAL A 50 -0.47 4.67 23.52
C VAL A 50 0.65 3.90 22.84
N MET A 51 1.72 4.59 22.43
CA MET A 51 2.93 3.94 21.92
C MET A 51 3.46 2.91 22.93
N ALA A 52 3.55 3.29 24.20
CA ALA A 52 3.97 2.41 25.28
C ALA A 52 3.05 1.20 25.50
N LYS A 53 1.72 1.39 25.41
CA LYS A 53 0.75 0.29 25.54
C LYS A 53 0.82 -0.69 24.37
N VAL A 54 0.90 -0.18 23.15
CA VAL A 54 0.86 -0.99 21.92
C VAL A 54 2.17 -1.74 21.71
N LEU A 55 3.30 -1.05 21.90
CA LEU A 55 4.62 -1.64 21.76
C LEU A 55 5.12 -2.25 23.06
N MET A 56 4.29 -2.36 24.11
CA MET A 56 4.70 -2.89 25.42
C MET A 56 6.00 -2.21 25.94
N MET A 57 6.18 -0.93 25.65
CA MET A 57 7.31 -0.16 26.19
C MET A 57 6.96 0.25 27.63
N PRO A 58 7.93 0.25 28.55
CA PRO A 58 7.71 0.87 29.86
C PRO A 58 7.41 2.35 29.65
N SER A 59 6.16 2.78 29.84
CA SER A 59 5.84 4.21 29.83
C SER A 59 6.62 4.91 30.93
N VAL A 60 7.33 5.99 30.63
CA VAL A 60 7.94 6.83 31.67
C VAL A 60 6.83 7.39 32.53
N SER A 61 6.71 6.90 33.76
CA SER A 61 5.71 7.42 34.69
C SER A 61 6.07 8.85 35.10
N GLN A 62 5.06 9.70 35.36
CA GLN A 62 5.26 11.04 35.93
C GLN A 62 6.12 10.99 37.20
N GLN A 63 6.01 9.91 37.97
CA GLN A 63 6.82 9.66 39.16
C GLN A 63 8.31 9.44 38.83
N GLN A 64 8.63 8.72 37.76
CA GLN A 64 10.01 8.53 37.29
C GLN A 64 10.60 9.83 36.73
N LEU A 65 9.81 10.62 35.99
CA LEU A 65 10.20 11.97 35.55
C LEU A 65 10.49 12.89 36.73
N GLN A 66 9.69 12.84 37.79
CA GLN A 66 9.91 13.62 39.00
C GLN A 66 11.18 13.20 39.74
N VAL A 67 11.45 11.90 39.84
CA VAL A 67 12.68 11.35 40.44
C VAL A 67 13.91 11.77 39.63
N LEU A 68 13.85 11.74 38.30
CA LEU A 68 14.90 12.25 37.42
C LEU A 68 15.10 13.76 37.58
N ALA A 69 14.02 14.54 37.59
CA ALA A 69 14.08 15.99 37.77
C ALA A 69 14.68 16.39 39.13
N ASN A 70 14.43 15.61 40.18
CA ASN A 70 15.02 15.81 41.50
C ASN A 70 16.49 15.34 41.54
N ALA A 71 16.83 14.21 40.92
CA ALA A 71 18.20 13.72 40.85
C ALA A 71 19.14 14.68 40.08
N CYS A 72 18.65 15.34 39.02
CA CYS A 72 19.43 16.32 38.27
C CYS A 72 19.55 17.69 38.97
N LYS A 73 18.79 17.95 40.05
CA LYS A 73 19.03 19.12 40.92
C LYS A 73 20.20 18.91 41.89
N ASP A 74 20.46 17.65 42.26
CA ASP A 74 21.43 17.30 43.31
C ASP A 74 22.74 16.70 42.76
N ALA A 75 22.82 16.39 41.45
CA ALA A 75 23.97 15.71 40.83
C ALA A 75 24.78 16.59 39.87
N ASN A 76 26.10 16.38 39.83
CA ASN A 76 27.00 16.99 38.84
C ASN A 76 26.56 16.54 37.43
N ALA A 77 26.52 17.47 36.46
CA ALA A 77 25.84 17.30 35.15
C ALA A 77 26.17 15.98 34.42
N ASN A 78 27.38 15.46 34.59
CA ASN A 78 27.85 14.22 33.98
C ASN A 78 27.13 12.95 34.51
N ALA A 79 26.69 12.93 35.77
CA ALA A 79 25.94 11.81 36.35
C ALA A 79 24.48 11.80 35.86
N CYS A 80 23.86 12.98 35.70
CA CYS A 80 22.54 13.15 35.09
C CYS A 80 22.58 12.71 33.60
N VAL A 81 23.63 13.07 32.85
CA VAL A 81 23.84 12.63 31.45
C VAL A 81 24.05 11.10 31.34
N ALA A 82 24.83 10.49 32.23
CA ALA A 82 25.04 9.03 32.23
C ALA A 82 23.76 8.24 32.58
N GLN A 83 22.93 8.76 33.50
CA GLN A 83 21.61 8.18 33.77
C GLN A 83 20.65 8.35 32.59
N LEU A 84 20.69 9.49 31.89
CA LEU A 84 19.91 9.72 30.67
C LEU A 84 20.33 8.81 29.52
N GLN A 85 21.64 8.58 29.33
CA GLN A 85 22.17 7.64 28.34
C GLN A 85 21.80 6.19 28.66
N LEU A 86 21.90 5.77 29.92
CA LEU A 86 21.44 4.45 30.36
C LEU A 86 19.92 4.28 30.17
N TYR A 87 19.14 5.35 30.36
CA TYR A 87 17.72 5.38 30.07
C TYR A 87 17.49 5.26 28.55
N GLN A 88 18.10 6.10 27.72
CA GLN A 88 18.00 6.02 26.26
C GLN A 88 18.42 4.65 25.69
N ASP A 89 19.46 4.03 26.25
CA ASP A 89 19.89 2.68 25.87
C ASP A 89 18.91 1.59 26.35
N LEU A 90 18.15 1.83 27.44
CA LEU A 90 17.02 1.00 27.87
C LEU A 90 15.76 1.18 27.00
N TYR A 91 15.62 2.31 26.31
CA TYR A 91 14.49 2.63 25.42
C TYR A 91 14.76 2.30 23.94
N GLY A 92 15.91 1.70 23.63
CA GLY A 92 16.11 1.04 22.34
C GLY A 92 15.08 -0.07 22.13
N PHE A 93 14.50 -0.17 20.93
CA PHE A 93 13.58 -1.25 20.58
C PHE A 93 14.21 -2.61 20.90
N ASN A 94 13.63 -3.36 21.84
CA ASN A 94 14.02 -4.75 22.04
C ASN A 94 13.46 -5.64 20.92
N LEU A 95 13.99 -6.86 20.78
CA LEU A 95 13.59 -7.75 19.68
C LEU A 95 12.06 -8.02 19.62
N PRO A 96 11.35 -8.32 20.73
CA PRO A 96 9.89 -8.42 20.71
C PRO A 96 9.18 -7.18 20.17
N GLN A 97 9.64 -5.98 20.56
CA GLN A 97 9.06 -4.71 20.10
C GLN A 97 9.28 -4.50 18.61
N LEU A 98 10.47 -4.83 18.11
CA LEU A 98 10.77 -4.75 16.69
C LEU A 98 9.94 -5.76 15.88
N ILE A 99 9.71 -6.96 16.42
CA ILE A 99 8.83 -7.96 15.82
C ILE A 99 7.39 -7.46 15.78
N LEU A 100 6.87 -6.91 16.89
CA LEU A 100 5.52 -6.34 16.93
C LEU A 100 5.36 -5.19 15.95
N LEU A 101 6.34 -4.27 15.90
CA LEU A 101 6.34 -3.17 14.95
C LEU A 101 6.37 -3.69 13.50
N GLY A 102 7.14 -4.74 13.22
CA GLY A 102 7.16 -5.42 11.92
C GLY A 102 5.82 -6.08 11.56
N ILE A 103 5.15 -6.73 12.52
CA ILE A 103 3.81 -7.31 12.32
C ILE A 103 2.79 -6.21 12.02
N TYR A 104 2.80 -5.12 12.78
CA TYR A 104 1.92 -3.98 12.51
C TYR A 104 2.24 -3.32 11.17
N GLY A 105 3.52 -3.20 10.81
CA GLY A 105 3.95 -2.70 9.51
C GLY A 105 3.45 -3.57 8.35
N LEU A 106 3.52 -4.89 8.49
CA LEU A 106 2.97 -5.84 7.50
C LEU A 106 1.43 -5.73 7.41
N GLY A 107 0.74 -5.57 8.55
CA GLY A 107 -0.71 -5.34 8.56
C GLY A 107 -1.08 -4.03 7.88
N PHE A 108 -0.32 -2.97 8.15
CA PHE A 108 -0.49 -1.66 7.54
C PHE A 108 -0.30 -1.72 6.02
N CYS A 109 0.77 -2.36 5.54
CA CYS A 109 1.05 -2.50 4.12
C CYS A 109 -0.06 -3.25 3.38
N TYR A 110 -0.59 -4.31 4.01
CA TYR A 110 -1.66 -5.11 3.45
C TYR A 110 -2.94 -4.28 3.26
N VAL A 111 -3.37 -3.56 4.30
CA VAL A 111 -4.56 -2.69 4.24
C VAL A 111 -4.36 -1.54 3.24
N ALA A 112 -3.21 -0.89 3.30
CA ALA A 112 -2.87 0.22 2.41
C ALA A 112 -2.93 -0.19 0.93
N SER A 113 -2.51 -1.43 0.61
CA SER A 113 -2.46 -1.96 -0.75
C SER A 113 -3.82 -2.27 -1.40
N SER A 114 -4.93 -2.18 -0.66
CA SER A 114 -6.29 -2.49 -1.16
C SER A 114 -6.64 -1.84 -2.51
N PRO A 115 -6.33 -0.54 -2.77
CA PRO A 115 -6.55 0.07 -4.08
C PRO A 115 -5.80 -0.62 -5.24
N GLY A 116 -4.67 -1.27 -4.97
CA GLY A 116 -3.94 -2.05 -5.97
C GLY A 116 -4.75 -3.23 -6.49
N LEU A 117 -5.63 -3.81 -5.67
CA LEU A 117 -6.55 -4.86 -6.10
C LEU A 117 -7.58 -4.30 -7.10
N VAL A 118 -8.07 -3.09 -6.89
CA VAL A 118 -8.98 -2.40 -7.83
C VAL A 118 -8.28 -2.16 -9.16
N VAL A 119 -7.07 -1.61 -9.14
CA VAL A 119 -6.25 -1.39 -10.35
C VAL A 119 -6.04 -2.71 -11.11
N HIS A 120 -5.79 -3.82 -10.41
CA HIS A 120 -5.66 -5.13 -11.03
C HIS A 120 -6.96 -5.59 -11.68
N ALA A 121 -8.09 -5.40 -11.01
CA ALA A 121 -9.41 -5.82 -11.45
C ALA A 121 -9.86 -5.05 -12.70
N VAL A 122 -9.61 -3.75 -12.76
CA VAL A 122 -10.02 -2.86 -13.87
C VAL A 122 -8.93 -2.68 -14.93
N ARG A 123 -7.88 -3.53 -14.90
CA ARG A 123 -6.72 -3.38 -15.79
C ARG A 123 -7.06 -3.38 -17.27
N ARG A 124 -8.17 -4.01 -17.69
CA ARG A 124 -8.65 -3.96 -19.08
C ARG A 124 -8.98 -2.52 -19.49
N GLN A 125 -9.67 -1.77 -18.63
CA GLN A 125 -9.95 -0.36 -18.86
C GLN A 125 -8.67 0.50 -18.92
N LEU A 126 -7.55 0.03 -18.37
CA LEU A 126 -6.27 0.72 -18.40
C LEU A 126 -5.46 0.36 -19.64
N VAL A 127 -5.50 -0.90 -20.08
CA VAL A 127 -4.77 -1.39 -21.24
C VAL A 127 -5.69 -1.38 -22.46
N SER A 128 -5.62 -0.28 -23.23
CA SER A 128 -6.37 -0.09 -24.48
C SER A 128 -6.22 -1.29 -25.41
N SER A 129 -7.31 -2.01 -25.65
CA SER A 129 -7.36 -3.10 -26.61
C SER A 129 -7.52 -2.53 -28.02
N GLY A 130 -6.39 -2.28 -28.67
CA GLY A 130 -6.14 -2.68 -30.06
C GLY A 130 -7.00 -2.17 -31.23
N ASP A 131 -7.99 -1.28 -31.06
CA ASP A 131 -8.71 -0.70 -32.20
C ASP A 131 -8.52 0.82 -32.36
N LYS A 132 -8.65 1.29 -33.60
CA LYS A 132 -8.18 2.58 -34.17
C LYS A 132 -8.63 3.88 -33.48
N GLU A 133 -9.39 3.79 -32.39
CA GLU A 133 -9.67 4.87 -31.41
C GLU A 133 -8.59 5.02 -30.32
N SER A 134 -7.49 4.28 -30.47
CA SER A 134 -6.37 4.08 -29.54
C SER A 134 -5.71 5.35 -28.97
N SER A 135 -5.68 6.47 -29.69
CA SER A 135 -4.99 7.68 -29.21
C SER A 135 -5.72 8.34 -28.03
N ARG A 136 -7.06 8.37 -28.03
CA ARG A 136 -7.88 9.01 -26.99
C ARG A 136 -7.98 8.13 -25.73
N SER A 137 -8.05 6.81 -25.90
CA SER A 137 -8.06 5.81 -24.83
C SER A 137 -6.72 5.78 -24.05
N THR A 138 -5.59 5.76 -24.77
CA THR A 138 -4.25 5.79 -24.15
C THR A 138 -4.00 7.11 -23.42
N TRP A 139 -4.44 8.24 -23.98
CA TRP A 139 -4.39 9.55 -23.31
C TRP A 139 -5.22 9.59 -22.03
N CYS A 140 -6.43 9.03 -22.03
CA CYS A 140 -7.26 8.93 -20.83
C CYS A 140 -6.65 8.01 -19.76
N THR A 141 -5.97 6.93 -20.15
CA THR A 141 -5.21 6.09 -19.20
C THR A 141 -4.02 6.85 -18.61
N CYS A 142 -3.23 7.55 -19.43
CA CYS A 142 -2.13 8.38 -18.96
C CYS A 142 -2.62 9.51 -18.03
N ILE A 143 -3.73 10.17 -18.34
CA ILE A 143 -4.37 11.16 -17.44
C ILE A 143 -4.79 10.52 -16.12
N LYS A 144 -5.39 9.32 -16.13
CA LYS A 144 -5.79 8.63 -14.89
C LYS A 144 -4.58 8.28 -14.02
N PHE A 145 -3.49 7.83 -14.62
CA PHE A 145 -2.24 7.56 -13.90
C PHE A 145 -1.58 8.84 -13.40
N VAL A 146 -1.49 9.89 -14.22
CA VAL A 146 -0.95 11.19 -13.83
C VAL A 146 -1.80 11.81 -12.73
N ALA A 147 -3.13 11.78 -12.81
CA ALA A 147 -4.02 12.29 -11.77
C ALA A 147 -3.86 11.51 -10.45
N CYS A 148 -3.71 10.19 -10.50
CA CYS A 148 -3.45 9.36 -9.32
C CYS A 148 -2.07 9.69 -8.72
N PHE A 149 -1.07 9.92 -9.55
CA PHE A 149 0.30 10.27 -9.14
C PHE A 149 0.39 11.70 -8.58
N THR A 150 -0.28 12.66 -9.23
CA THR A 150 -0.41 14.05 -8.76
C THR A 150 -1.18 14.11 -7.45
N MET A 151 -2.25 13.32 -7.29
CA MET A 151 -2.98 13.20 -6.03
C MET A 151 -2.09 12.57 -4.94
N ALA A 152 -1.31 11.55 -5.25
CA ALA A 152 -0.33 11.00 -4.30
C ALA A 152 0.69 12.05 -3.86
N ILE A 153 1.26 12.82 -4.80
CA ILE A 153 2.20 13.92 -4.49
C ILE A 153 1.53 14.99 -3.63
N ILE A 154 0.29 15.37 -3.95
CA ILE A 154 -0.47 16.36 -3.17
C ILE A 154 -0.73 15.84 -1.76
N LEU A 155 -1.16 14.59 -1.61
CA LEU A 155 -1.41 13.96 -0.31
C LEU A 155 -0.15 13.85 0.55
N ILE A 156 0.99 13.52 -0.06
CA ILE A 156 2.31 13.46 0.60
C ILE A 156 2.81 14.87 0.98
N THR A 157 2.59 15.86 0.12
CA THR A 157 2.99 17.24 0.39
C THR A 157 2.13 17.85 1.49
N LEU A 158 0.82 17.54 1.51
CA LEU A 158 -0.11 17.99 2.52
C LEU A 158 0.11 17.29 3.86
N SER A 159 0.53 16.02 3.91
CA SER A 159 0.88 15.36 5.17
C SER A 159 2.05 16.02 5.88
N ALA A 160 3.06 16.50 5.13
CA ALA A 160 4.14 17.31 5.67
C ALA A 160 3.64 18.67 6.25
N LEU A 161 2.61 19.27 5.64
CA LEU A 161 1.99 20.51 6.12
C LEU A 161 1.04 20.31 7.31
N ILE A 162 0.46 19.12 7.47
CA ILE A 162 -0.31 18.72 8.65
C ILE A 162 0.61 18.58 9.87
N CYS A 163 1.78 17.97 9.67
CA CYS A 163 2.84 17.95 10.68
C CYS A 163 3.31 19.37 11.05
N ALA A 164 3.21 20.33 10.13
CA ALA A 164 3.49 21.75 10.37
C ALA A 164 2.33 22.54 11.04
N GLY A 165 1.20 21.90 11.36
CA GLY A 165 0.15 22.48 12.21
C GLY A 165 -1.05 23.11 11.49
N THR A 166 -1.22 22.89 10.18
CA THR A 166 -2.35 23.48 9.42
C THR A 166 -3.56 22.55 9.33
N ASP A 167 -4.65 22.87 10.03
CA ASP A 167 -5.87 22.04 10.04
C ASP A 167 -6.56 21.99 8.66
N ALA A 168 -6.42 23.03 7.85
CA ALA A 168 -6.96 23.08 6.50
C ALA A 168 -6.35 22.01 5.57
N ALA A 169 -5.06 21.68 5.73
CA ALA A 169 -4.41 20.67 4.91
C ALA A 169 -4.99 19.26 5.17
N ALA A 170 -5.35 18.96 6.42
CA ALA A 170 -5.97 17.69 6.78
C ALA A 170 -7.33 17.50 6.11
N TRP A 171 -8.17 18.54 6.08
CA TRP A 171 -9.45 18.48 5.37
C TRP A 171 -9.30 18.25 3.86
N VAL A 172 -8.32 18.89 3.22
CA VAL A 172 -8.04 18.68 1.79
C VAL A 172 -7.63 17.23 1.51
N VAL A 173 -6.79 16.65 2.36
CA VAL A 173 -6.41 15.22 2.25
C VAL A 173 -7.62 14.31 2.38
N LEU A 174 -8.51 14.56 3.34
CA LEU A 174 -9.72 13.76 3.53
C LEU A 174 -10.66 13.83 2.32
N MET A 175 -10.85 15.03 1.74
CA MET A 175 -11.66 15.20 0.54
C MET A 175 -11.04 14.49 -0.66
N ALA A 176 -9.72 14.59 -0.85
CA ALA A 176 -9.02 13.87 -1.91
C ALA A 176 -9.13 12.34 -1.74
N ALA A 177 -8.99 11.83 -0.52
CA ALA A 177 -9.17 10.42 -0.22
C ALA A 177 -10.60 9.92 -0.53
N LEU A 178 -11.62 10.72 -0.19
CA LEU A 178 -13.00 10.40 -0.52
C LEU A 178 -13.23 10.36 -2.03
N ILE A 179 -12.73 11.35 -2.78
CA ILE A 179 -12.80 11.38 -4.24
C ILE A 179 -12.11 10.14 -4.83
N PHE A 180 -10.95 9.76 -4.30
CA PHE A 180 -10.23 8.57 -4.72
C PHE A 180 -11.03 7.27 -4.49
N ILE A 181 -11.68 7.14 -3.33
CA ILE A 181 -12.54 5.98 -3.02
C ILE A 181 -13.73 5.92 -3.97
N VAL A 182 -14.44 7.03 -4.18
CA VAL A 182 -15.59 7.10 -5.09
C VAL A 182 -15.17 6.78 -6.52
N TRP A 183 -14.01 7.29 -6.96
CA TRP A 183 -13.46 7.00 -8.28
C TRP A 183 -13.17 5.51 -8.48
N GLN A 184 -12.58 4.84 -7.49
CA GLN A 184 -12.34 3.39 -7.54
C GLN A 184 -13.64 2.59 -7.66
N ILE A 185 -14.67 2.96 -6.89
CA ILE A 185 -16.00 2.32 -6.97
C ILE A 185 -16.60 2.51 -8.37
N ALA A 186 -16.52 3.72 -8.94
CA ALA A 186 -17.03 4.00 -10.28
C ALA A 186 -16.34 3.14 -11.36
N LEU A 187 -15.02 2.95 -11.28
CA LEU A 187 -14.27 2.08 -12.20
C LEU A 187 -14.72 0.61 -12.10
N LEU A 188 -14.96 0.12 -10.88
CA LEU A 188 -15.43 -1.25 -10.65
C LEU A 188 -16.84 -1.45 -11.18
N CYS A 189 -17.75 -0.52 -10.90
CA CYS A 189 -19.10 -0.57 -11.44
C CYS A 189 -19.07 -0.62 -12.97
N ARG A 190 -18.24 0.21 -13.60
CA ARG A 190 -18.07 0.17 -15.06
C ARG A 190 -17.57 -1.18 -15.56
N GLU A 191 -16.54 -1.75 -14.92
CA GLU A 191 -16.02 -3.08 -15.30
C GLU A 191 -17.08 -4.17 -15.13
N TYR A 192 -17.85 -4.11 -14.05
CA TYR A 192 -18.90 -5.08 -13.74
C TYR A 192 -19.99 -5.14 -14.81
N TYR A 193 -20.41 -3.98 -15.34
CA TYR A 193 -21.41 -3.92 -16.41
C TYR A 193 -20.85 -4.26 -17.80
N GLN A 194 -19.53 -4.20 -18.02
CA GLN A 194 -18.88 -4.56 -19.28
C GLN A 194 -18.43 -6.04 -19.31
N GLY A 195 -19.30 -6.94 -18.86
CA GLY A 195 -18.99 -8.36 -18.63
C GLY A 195 -18.46 -9.11 -19.87
N ASP A 196 -19.05 -8.90 -21.04
CA ASP A 196 -18.64 -9.61 -22.27
C ASP A 196 -17.24 -9.19 -22.74
N GLU A 197 -16.96 -7.87 -22.70
CA GLU A 197 -15.63 -7.33 -23.00
C GLU A 197 -14.58 -7.80 -21.98
N LEU A 198 -14.96 -7.88 -20.71
CA LEU A 198 -14.13 -8.40 -19.64
C LEU A 198 -13.76 -9.86 -19.90
N LEU A 199 -14.74 -10.70 -20.20
CA LEU A 199 -14.52 -12.12 -20.50
C LEU A 199 -13.63 -12.28 -21.74
N ALA A 200 -13.89 -11.55 -22.81
CA ALA A 200 -13.08 -11.57 -24.04
C ALA A 200 -11.62 -11.19 -23.75
N PHE A 201 -11.38 -10.17 -22.93
CA PHE A 201 -10.04 -9.77 -22.52
C PHE A 201 -9.31 -10.89 -21.74
N TYR A 202 -9.97 -11.53 -20.77
CA TYR A 202 -9.37 -12.61 -20.00
C TYR A 202 -9.08 -13.86 -20.85
N GLU A 203 -9.93 -14.17 -21.84
CA GLU A 203 -9.68 -15.24 -22.80
C GLU A 203 -8.48 -14.96 -23.69
N GLN A 204 -8.37 -13.72 -24.22
CA GLN A 204 -7.20 -13.30 -24.99
C GLN A 204 -5.92 -13.39 -24.16
N LEU A 205 -5.96 -12.94 -22.89
CA LEU A 205 -4.83 -13.03 -21.98
C LEU A 205 -4.44 -14.48 -21.68
N HIS A 206 -5.41 -15.37 -21.50
CA HIS A 206 -5.16 -16.80 -21.28
C HIS A 206 -4.52 -17.46 -22.53
N ARG A 207 -5.00 -17.13 -23.73
CA ARG A 207 -4.42 -17.61 -25.00
C ARG A 207 -2.99 -17.09 -25.18
N ALA A 208 -2.75 -15.81 -24.92
CA ALA A 208 -1.43 -15.19 -25.04
C ALA A 208 -0.37 -15.88 -24.16
N ARG A 209 -0.74 -16.33 -22.95
CA ARG A 209 0.15 -17.05 -22.04
C ARG A 209 0.54 -18.46 -22.50
N LYS A 210 -0.20 -19.06 -23.45
CA LYS A 210 0.13 -20.39 -23.99
C LYS A 210 1.23 -20.33 -25.07
N TYR A 211 1.62 -19.15 -25.54
CA TYR A 211 2.66 -19.02 -26.57
C TYR A 211 4.07 -19.04 -25.96
N PRO A 212 4.93 -20.02 -26.30
CA PRO A 212 6.24 -20.23 -25.66
C PRO A 212 7.36 -19.30 -26.16
N LYS A 213 7.06 -18.16 -26.78
CA LYS A 213 8.03 -17.36 -27.56
C LYS A 213 8.43 -16.01 -26.96
N ILE A 214 7.86 -15.60 -25.83
CA ILE A 214 8.19 -14.32 -25.20
C ILE A 214 8.90 -14.63 -23.89
N ASP A 215 10.04 -13.97 -23.64
CA ASP A 215 10.70 -13.92 -22.33
C ASP A 215 9.78 -13.21 -21.33
N LEU A 216 8.75 -13.95 -20.90
CA LEU A 216 7.73 -13.51 -19.97
C LEU A 216 8.31 -13.35 -18.57
N ASP A 217 9.48 -13.93 -18.29
CA ASP A 217 10.13 -13.86 -16.99
C ASP A 217 10.72 -12.46 -16.75
N SER A 218 11.36 -11.87 -17.76
CA SER A 218 11.80 -10.46 -17.69
C SER A 218 10.64 -9.49 -17.44
N TYR A 219 9.50 -9.66 -18.14
CA TYR A 219 8.31 -8.82 -17.91
C TYR A 219 7.62 -9.10 -16.58
N ARG A 220 7.63 -10.36 -16.14
CA ARG A 220 7.11 -10.75 -14.83
C ARG A 220 7.93 -10.05 -13.75
N HIS A 221 9.25 -10.16 -13.80
CA HIS A 221 10.15 -9.54 -12.83
C HIS A 221 9.97 -8.01 -12.77
N LEU A 222 9.89 -7.34 -13.94
CA LEU A 222 9.62 -5.91 -14.01
C LEU A 222 8.29 -5.53 -13.33
N ARG A 223 7.23 -6.31 -13.57
CA ARG A 223 5.93 -6.09 -12.92
C ARG A 223 6.00 -6.34 -11.41
N GLU A 224 6.77 -7.33 -10.97
CA GLU A 224 6.91 -7.67 -9.56
C GLU A 224 7.65 -6.57 -8.79
N HIS A 225 8.71 -5.98 -9.36
CA HIS A 225 9.37 -4.80 -8.81
C HIS A 225 8.49 -3.56 -8.84
N GLY A 226 7.82 -3.29 -9.97
CA GLY A 226 6.89 -2.17 -10.08
C GLY A 226 5.77 -2.24 -9.04
N ASN A 227 5.26 -3.43 -8.75
CA ASN A 227 4.24 -3.64 -7.71
C ASN A 227 4.77 -3.33 -6.30
N ALA A 228 6.02 -3.68 -5.98
CA ALA A 228 6.62 -3.39 -4.68
C ALA A 228 6.68 -1.86 -4.42
N PHE A 229 7.16 -1.08 -5.39
CA PHE A 229 7.19 0.38 -5.28
C PHE A 229 5.79 1.01 -5.29
N PHE A 230 4.86 0.43 -6.04
CA PHE A 230 3.49 0.90 -6.06
C PHE A 230 2.81 0.73 -4.69
N ILE A 231 3.09 -0.36 -3.97
CA ILE A 231 2.61 -0.56 -2.60
C ILE A 231 3.12 0.56 -1.69
N VAL A 232 4.41 0.92 -1.76
CA VAL A 232 4.98 2.02 -0.95
C VAL A 232 4.24 3.34 -1.16
N ILE A 233 3.88 3.66 -2.41
CA ILE A 233 3.08 4.86 -2.71
C ILE A 233 1.71 4.79 -2.03
N LEU A 234 1.04 3.64 -2.09
CA LEU A 234 -0.25 3.43 -1.44
C LEU A 234 -0.14 3.50 0.10
N GLU A 235 0.95 3.02 0.69
CA GLU A 235 1.24 3.16 2.11
C GLU A 235 1.35 4.62 2.54
N LEU A 236 2.09 5.43 1.79
CA LEU A 236 2.22 6.86 2.07
C LEU A 236 0.89 7.61 1.92
N MET A 237 0.08 7.25 0.92
CA MET A 237 -1.27 7.80 0.76
C MET A 237 -2.18 7.42 1.94
N PHE A 238 -2.13 6.16 2.37
CA PHE A 238 -2.93 5.66 3.49
C PHE A 238 -2.46 6.28 4.82
N PHE A 239 -1.16 6.45 5.00
CA PHE A 239 -0.59 7.16 6.15
C PHE A 239 -1.05 8.62 6.20
N ALA A 240 -1.01 9.34 5.08
CA ALA A 240 -1.52 10.71 4.98
C ALA A 240 -3.01 10.79 5.33
N PHE A 241 -3.81 9.85 4.82
CA PHE A 241 -5.22 9.72 5.18
C PHE A 241 -5.40 9.51 6.69
N ALA A 242 -4.70 8.54 7.28
CA ALA A 242 -4.77 8.26 8.71
C ALA A 242 -4.34 9.46 9.57
N MET A 243 -3.20 10.09 9.28
CA MET A 243 -2.73 11.27 10.01
C MET A 243 -3.74 12.43 9.94
N SER A 244 -4.38 12.62 8.79
CA SER A 244 -5.43 13.64 8.63
C SER A 244 -6.67 13.32 9.44
N MET A 245 -7.07 12.05 9.48
CA MET A 245 -8.16 11.58 10.34
C MET A 245 -7.85 11.84 11.82
N LEU A 246 -6.62 11.55 12.25
CA LEU A 246 -6.18 11.80 13.63
C LEU A 246 -6.18 13.29 13.97
N LYS A 247 -5.69 14.14 13.06
CA LYS A 247 -5.67 15.59 13.25
C LYS A 247 -7.07 16.17 13.38
N VAL A 248 -8.00 15.76 12.51
CA VAL A 248 -9.34 16.35 12.40
C VAL A 248 -10.30 15.80 13.45
N PHE A 249 -10.28 14.49 13.69
CA PHE A 249 -11.26 13.80 14.54
C PHE A 249 -10.69 13.32 15.87
N GLY A 250 -9.37 13.41 16.07
CA GLY A 250 -8.69 12.87 17.25
C GLY A 250 -8.80 11.35 17.35
N CYS A 251 -8.62 10.83 18.57
CA CYS A 251 -8.79 9.42 18.87
C CYS A 251 -10.27 9.08 19.11
N HIS A 252 -11.04 8.88 18.04
CA HIS A 252 -12.48 8.58 18.12
C HIS A 252 -12.81 7.09 17.92
N PRO A 253 -13.79 6.49 18.61
CA PRO A 253 -14.15 5.07 18.41
C PRO A 253 -14.57 4.66 16.98
N TYR A 254 -14.76 5.60 16.05
CA TYR A 254 -15.17 5.31 14.67
C TYR A 254 -14.01 5.05 13.70
N TRP A 255 -12.75 5.08 14.17
CA TRP A 255 -11.57 4.75 13.38
C TRP A 255 -11.72 3.46 12.56
N PRO A 256 -12.23 2.33 13.09
CA PRO A 256 -12.42 1.12 12.30
C PRO A 256 -13.35 1.29 11.10
N ALA A 257 -14.45 2.03 11.26
CA ALA A 257 -15.41 2.28 10.17
C ALA A 257 -14.79 3.16 9.07
N LEU A 258 -13.95 4.11 9.46
CA LEU A 258 -13.28 5.02 8.53
C LEU A 258 -12.13 4.34 7.79
N LEU A 259 -11.40 3.45 8.46
CA LEU A 259 -10.43 2.55 7.80
C LEU A 259 -11.13 1.58 6.86
N ALA A 260 -12.34 1.10 7.20
CA ALA A 260 -13.12 0.24 6.33
C ALA A 260 -13.45 0.92 5.00
N LEU A 261 -13.72 2.25 4.97
CA LEU A 261 -13.96 2.99 3.72
C LEU A 261 -12.81 2.87 2.71
N TRP A 262 -11.56 2.83 3.17
CA TRP A 262 -10.38 2.61 2.31
C TRP A 262 -10.37 1.21 1.69
N VAL A 263 -10.89 0.21 2.42
CA VAL A 263 -10.88 -1.20 2.02
C VAL A 263 -12.08 -1.57 1.16
N VAL A 264 -13.23 -0.87 1.30
CA VAL A 264 -14.48 -1.16 0.59
C VAL A 264 -14.29 -1.39 -0.92
N PRO A 265 -13.59 -0.53 -1.68
CA PRO A 265 -13.40 -0.76 -3.11
C PRO A 265 -12.66 -2.06 -3.42
N GLY A 266 -11.61 -2.38 -2.66
CA GLY A 266 -10.89 -3.65 -2.81
C GLY A 266 -11.78 -4.85 -2.49
N ALA A 267 -12.58 -4.77 -1.43
CA ALA A 267 -13.56 -5.81 -1.11
C ALA A 267 -14.60 -6.03 -2.23
N MET A 268 -15.01 -4.96 -2.94
CA MET A 268 -15.96 -5.08 -4.06
C MET A 268 -15.41 -5.89 -5.25
N VAL A 269 -14.09 -6.04 -5.39
CA VAL A 269 -13.48 -6.89 -6.43
C VAL A 269 -13.94 -8.35 -6.31
N TYR A 270 -14.31 -8.80 -5.09
CA TYR A 270 -14.91 -10.11 -4.86
C TYR A 270 -16.15 -10.34 -5.76
N PHE A 271 -17.03 -9.35 -5.88
CA PHE A 271 -18.24 -9.46 -6.72
C PHE A 271 -17.92 -9.51 -8.21
N LEU A 272 -16.88 -8.81 -8.65
CA LEU A 272 -16.41 -8.88 -10.03
C LEU A 272 -15.89 -10.29 -10.35
N GLY A 273 -15.19 -10.93 -9.41
CA GLY A 273 -14.75 -12.32 -9.54
C GLY A 273 -15.93 -13.29 -9.76
N HIS A 274 -16.98 -13.16 -8.95
CA HIS A 274 -18.20 -13.98 -9.10
C HIS A 274 -18.91 -13.72 -10.42
N ARG A 275 -18.91 -12.47 -10.90
CA ARG A 275 -19.49 -12.14 -12.21
C ARG A 275 -18.73 -12.84 -13.34
N ILE A 276 -17.40 -12.82 -13.32
CA ILE A 276 -16.58 -13.54 -14.31
C ILE A 276 -16.88 -15.04 -14.28
N GLU A 277 -17.00 -15.64 -13.09
CA GLU A 277 -17.34 -17.06 -12.96
C GLU A 277 -18.72 -17.38 -13.54
N ALA A 278 -19.72 -16.55 -13.27
CA ALA A 278 -21.07 -16.71 -13.83
C ALA A 278 -21.05 -16.65 -15.37
N LEU A 279 -20.33 -15.69 -15.95
CA LEU A 279 -20.18 -15.55 -17.40
C LEU A 279 -19.46 -16.74 -18.04
N LEU A 280 -18.48 -17.31 -17.36
CA LEU A 280 -17.79 -18.53 -17.82
C LEU A 280 -18.75 -19.72 -17.84
N ARG A 281 -19.58 -19.88 -16.80
CA ARG A 281 -20.58 -20.95 -16.75
C ARG A 281 -21.64 -20.79 -17.84
N GLU A 282 -22.10 -19.57 -18.09
CA GLU A 282 -23.06 -19.29 -19.16
C GLU A 282 -22.50 -19.61 -20.56
N LYS A 283 -21.21 -19.36 -20.78
CA LYS A 283 -20.58 -19.57 -22.09
C LYS A 283 -20.16 -21.02 -22.35
N TYR A 284 -19.81 -21.78 -21.32
CA TYR A 284 -19.16 -23.09 -21.45
C TYR A 284 -19.84 -24.25 -20.70
N GLY A 285 -20.82 -23.98 -19.85
CA GLY A 285 -21.59 -24.98 -19.07
C GLY A 285 -22.88 -25.36 -19.76
#